data_AF-A0A526YMG0-F1
#
_entry.id   AF-A0A526YMG0-F1
#
_cell.length_a   1.000
_cell.length_b   1.000
_cell.length_c   1.000
_cell.angle_alpha   90.00
_cell.angle_beta   90.00
_cell.angle_gamma   90.00
#
_symmetry.space_group_name_H-M   'P 1'
#
loop_
_entity.id
_entity.type
_entity.pdbx_description
1 polymer ?
#
loop_
_entity_poly.entity_id
_entity_poly.type
_entity_poly.pdbx_seq_one_letter_code
_entity_poly.pdbx_strand_id
1 'polypeptide(L)'
;VTNVSRASLLCGDLTRGDQKTERTGFTGHKQLVAASRAGHPPRLFHKVDIGPGPELGSEIRSVVSDPQQRIVGVVHNAVDAQLSGSDQLDLTWTAEGLRQVAALLHAARDAGRILVVTGDHGHVLDEGTVQMGGGMGDRWRSAVPPPEDKEVALSGGRVLSPGGETSIVAAWSEKVRFAAKRGGYHGGASPQEILIPVAVLTAGIRPTGWYEAPPAEPAWWRGATEQVTILAVSMAAAQPASSRPHLTKSQQADLFMVGQHMNADQGSPRREIVGPTWFDSL
;
A
#
# COMPACT_ATOMS: atom_id res chain seq x y z
N VAL A 1 -7.73 3.12 7.63
CA VAL A 1 -6.80 3.05 6.47
C VAL A 1 -5.93 1.83 6.65
N THR A 2 -5.04 1.82 7.65
CA THR A 2 -4.12 0.71 7.95
C THR A 2 -4.78 -0.66 8.10
N ASN A 3 -5.97 -0.72 8.72
CA ASN A 3 -6.75 -1.97 8.86
C ASN A 3 -7.34 -2.50 7.54
N VAL A 4 -7.24 -1.74 6.45
CA VAL A 4 -7.64 -2.14 5.11
C VAL A 4 -6.41 -2.28 4.23
N SER A 5 -5.57 -1.24 4.13
CA SER A 5 -4.38 -1.23 3.27
C SER A 5 -3.39 -2.33 3.65
N ARG A 6 -2.99 -2.43 4.92
CA ARG A 6 -2.01 -3.46 5.36
C ARG A 6 -2.59 -4.85 5.29
N ALA A 7 -3.85 -5.01 5.70
CA ALA A 7 -4.57 -6.28 5.56
C ALA A 7 -4.62 -6.72 4.10
N SER A 8 -4.92 -5.81 3.18
CA SER A 8 -4.96 -6.11 1.74
C SER A 8 -3.60 -6.46 1.18
N LEU A 9 -2.56 -5.69 1.54
CA LEU A 9 -1.18 -5.95 1.14
C LEU A 9 -0.72 -7.35 1.59
N LEU A 10 -0.97 -7.72 2.85
CA LEU A 10 -0.48 -8.97 3.43
C LEU A 10 -1.32 -10.19 3.03
N CYS A 11 -2.60 -10.00 2.73
CA CYS A 11 -3.49 -11.07 2.28
C CYS A 11 -3.47 -11.26 0.76
N GLY A 12 -3.02 -10.27 -0.02
CA GLY A 12 -3.06 -10.29 -1.48
C GLY A 12 -4.42 -9.96 -2.10
N ASP A 13 -5.44 -9.74 -1.27
CA ASP A 13 -6.83 -9.49 -1.66
C ASP A 13 -7.35 -8.23 -0.96
N LEU A 14 -8.23 -7.46 -1.62
CA LEU A 14 -8.86 -6.29 -0.99
C LEU A 14 -9.70 -6.73 0.21
N THR A 15 -9.21 -6.45 1.41
CA THR A 15 -9.81 -6.95 2.65
C THR A 15 -9.60 -5.99 3.82
N ARG A 16 -10.41 -6.18 4.86
CA ARG A 16 -10.29 -5.48 6.14
C ARG A 16 -9.95 -6.49 7.22
N GLY A 17 -9.00 -6.14 8.08
CA GLY A 17 -8.54 -7.07 9.09
C GLY A 17 -7.71 -6.43 10.19
N ASP A 18 -7.50 -7.24 11.22
CA ASP A 18 -6.53 -7.03 12.28
C ASP A 18 -5.30 -7.92 12.06
N GLN A 19 -4.39 -7.96 13.03
CA GLN A 19 -3.19 -8.80 12.97
C GLN A 19 -3.50 -10.29 12.81
N LYS A 20 -4.62 -10.78 13.34
CA LYS A 20 -5.04 -12.18 13.19
C LYS A 20 -5.41 -12.46 11.74
N THR A 21 -6.20 -11.56 11.14
CA THR A 21 -6.58 -11.63 9.73
C THR A 21 -5.34 -11.59 8.83
N GLU A 22 -4.43 -10.65 9.09
CA GLU A 22 -3.15 -10.51 8.37
C GLU A 22 -2.31 -11.79 8.45
N ARG A 23 -2.17 -12.41 9.64
CA ARG A 23 -1.43 -13.67 9.79
C ARG A 23 -2.07 -14.82 9.04
N THR A 24 -3.39 -14.98 9.14
CA THR A 24 -4.12 -16.04 8.46
C THR A 24 -3.99 -15.90 6.94
N GLY A 25 -4.20 -14.69 6.40
CA GLY A 25 -4.07 -14.42 4.98
C GLY A 25 -2.66 -14.64 4.46
N PHE A 26 -1.64 -14.10 5.13
CA PHE A 26 -0.24 -14.24 4.71
C PHE A 26 0.22 -15.71 4.75
N THR A 27 -0.12 -16.44 5.82
CA THR A 27 0.25 -17.86 5.98
C THR A 27 -0.46 -18.75 4.95
N GLY A 28 -1.71 -18.41 4.60
CA GLY A 28 -2.54 -19.16 3.65
C GLY A 28 -2.42 -18.72 2.20
N HIS A 29 -1.65 -17.67 1.89
CA HIS A 29 -1.60 -17.11 0.54
C HIS A 29 -1.03 -18.12 -0.46
N LYS A 30 -1.81 -18.47 -1.49
CA LYS A 30 -1.52 -19.59 -2.41
C LYS A 30 -0.14 -19.51 -3.04
N GLN A 31 0.26 -18.34 -3.52
CA GLN A 31 1.57 -18.18 -4.19
C GLN A 31 2.73 -18.22 -3.20
N LEU A 32 2.55 -17.72 -1.96
CA LEU A 32 3.59 -17.78 -0.94
C LEU A 32 3.76 -19.22 -0.45
N VAL A 33 2.65 -19.93 -0.24
CA VAL A 33 2.67 -21.37 0.11
C VAL A 33 3.34 -22.20 -0.99
N ALA A 34 3.03 -21.94 -2.26
CA ALA A 34 3.65 -22.63 -3.40
C ALA A 34 5.18 -22.40 -3.50
N ALA A 35 5.66 -21.23 -3.06
CA ALA A 35 7.09 -20.91 -3.00
C ALA A 35 7.79 -21.38 -1.70
N SER A 36 7.03 -21.92 -0.74
CA SER A 36 7.51 -22.44 0.54
C SER A 36 7.86 -23.93 0.48
N ARG A 37 8.62 -24.42 1.48
CA ARG A 37 8.87 -25.86 1.64
C ARG A 37 7.69 -26.55 2.33
N ALA A 38 7.49 -27.83 2.05
CA ALA A 38 6.52 -28.66 2.77
C ALA A 38 6.78 -28.60 4.28
N GLY A 39 5.71 -28.42 5.08
CA GLY A 39 5.80 -28.25 6.53
C GLY A 39 6.27 -26.86 7.01
N HIS A 40 6.64 -25.95 6.09
CA HIS A 40 7.18 -24.62 6.41
C HIS A 40 6.39 -23.52 5.69
N PRO A 41 5.08 -23.35 6.02
CA PRO A 41 4.26 -22.31 5.41
C PRO A 41 4.82 -20.91 5.73
N PRO A 42 4.52 -19.88 4.93
CA PRO A 42 4.92 -18.50 5.20
C PRO A 42 4.55 -18.09 6.62
N ARG A 43 5.44 -17.35 7.30
CA ARG A 43 5.21 -16.88 8.67
C ARG A 43 5.20 -15.36 8.73
N LEU A 44 4.22 -14.79 9.42
CA LEU A 44 4.11 -13.35 9.63
C LEU A 44 4.28 -13.00 11.11
N PHE A 45 5.16 -12.05 11.39
CA PHE A 45 5.41 -11.50 12.72
C PHE A 45 5.00 -10.04 12.82
N HIS A 46 4.47 -9.65 13.98
CA HIS A 46 4.12 -8.27 14.31
C HIS A 46 5.01 -7.77 15.45
N LYS A 47 4.91 -6.46 15.75
CA LYS A 47 5.70 -5.76 16.78
C LYS A 47 5.88 -6.55 18.09
N VAL A 48 4.82 -7.20 18.57
CA VAL A 48 4.85 -7.97 19.83
C VAL A 48 5.75 -9.20 19.76
N ASP A 49 5.87 -9.83 18.58
CA ASP A 49 6.70 -11.04 18.42
C ASP A 49 8.18 -10.71 18.23
N ILE A 50 8.48 -9.50 17.74
CA ILE A 50 9.86 -9.04 17.55
C ILE A 50 10.57 -8.90 18.90
N GLY A 51 9.81 -8.61 19.96
CA GLY A 51 10.31 -8.35 21.31
C GLY A 51 10.74 -6.90 21.52
N PRO A 52 11.07 -6.50 22.76
CA PRO A 52 11.37 -5.11 23.10
C PRO A 52 12.72 -4.59 22.54
N GLY A 53 13.55 -5.47 21.97
CA GLY A 53 14.93 -5.15 21.57
C GLY A 53 15.90 -5.11 22.75
N PRO A 54 17.22 -4.93 22.50
CA PRO A 54 17.85 -4.81 21.18
C PRO A 54 17.97 -6.15 20.43
N GLU A 55 17.83 -7.28 21.13
CA GLU A 55 17.79 -8.61 20.50
C GLU A 55 16.39 -8.96 20.01
N LEU A 56 16.34 -9.86 19.03
CA LEU A 56 15.10 -10.45 18.54
C LEU A 56 14.57 -11.49 19.53
N GLY A 57 13.25 -11.59 19.63
CA GLY A 57 12.59 -12.71 20.30
C GLY A 57 13.09 -14.07 19.76
N SER A 58 13.16 -15.07 20.63
CA SER A 58 13.72 -16.39 20.31
C SER A 58 13.02 -17.07 19.14
N GLU A 59 11.70 -16.95 19.06
CA GLU A 59 10.90 -17.54 17.99
C GLU A 59 11.21 -16.92 16.62
N ILE A 60 11.12 -15.59 16.50
CA ILE A 60 11.42 -14.91 15.23
C ILE A 60 12.89 -15.11 14.83
N ARG A 61 13.83 -15.10 15.79
CA ARG A 61 15.24 -15.38 15.52
C ARG A 61 15.44 -16.77 14.94
N SER A 62 14.85 -17.79 15.56
CA SER A 62 14.91 -19.18 15.08
C SER A 62 14.37 -19.29 13.65
N VAL A 63 13.21 -18.71 13.40
CA VAL A 63 12.52 -18.76 12.12
C VAL A 63 13.25 -18.00 11.02
N VAL A 64 13.84 -16.85 11.33
CA VAL A 64 14.68 -16.10 10.39
C VAL A 64 15.98 -16.87 10.11
N SER A 65 16.56 -17.58 11.07
CA SER A 65 17.77 -18.38 10.83
C SER A 65 17.53 -19.69 10.09
N ASP A 66 16.29 -20.19 10.04
CA ASP A 66 15.97 -21.48 9.43
C ASP A 66 15.95 -21.40 7.89
N PRO A 67 16.85 -22.14 7.18
CA PRO A 67 16.86 -22.18 5.72
C PRO A 67 15.67 -22.95 5.12
N GLN A 68 14.95 -23.76 5.91
CA GLN A 68 13.72 -24.41 5.46
C GLN A 68 12.55 -23.44 5.39
N GLN A 69 12.51 -22.45 6.30
CA GLN A 69 11.56 -21.34 6.26
C GLN A 69 11.91 -20.34 5.14
N ARG A 70 11.31 -20.55 3.97
CA ARG A 70 11.58 -19.73 2.78
C ARG A 70 11.05 -18.30 2.89
N ILE A 71 9.87 -18.12 3.48
CA ILE A 71 9.17 -16.83 3.51
C ILE A 71 8.86 -16.42 4.93
N VAL A 72 9.33 -15.24 5.32
CA VAL A 72 9.08 -14.62 6.63
C VAL A 72 8.68 -13.17 6.37
N GLY A 73 7.50 -12.78 6.82
CA GLY A 73 7.02 -11.41 6.85
C GLY A 73 7.19 -10.82 8.24
N VAL A 74 7.53 -9.54 8.31
CA VAL A 74 7.63 -8.79 9.57
C VAL A 74 6.98 -7.43 9.41
N VAL A 75 6.04 -7.10 10.30
CA VAL A 75 5.35 -5.81 10.34
C VAL A 75 5.95 -4.95 11.44
N HIS A 76 6.54 -3.82 11.05
CA HIS A 76 7.12 -2.84 11.97
C HIS A 76 6.39 -1.49 11.89
N ASN A 77 5.48 -1.25 12.84
CA ASN A 77 4.63 -0.05 12.88
C ASN A 77 5.29 1.12 13.65
N ALA A 78 6.57 1.42 13.41
CA ALA A 78 7.21 2.57 14.07
C ALA A 78 6.72 3.90 13.50
N VAL A 79 6.67 4.02 12.17
CA VAL A 79 6.33 5.26 11.46
C VAL A 79 4.94 5.78 11.88
N ASP A 80 3.93 4.92 11.78
CA ASP A 80 2.54 5.27 12.09
C ASP A 80 2.32 5.68 13.56
N ALA A 81 3.02 5.00 14.48
CA ALA A 81 2.94 5.32 15.91
C ALA A 81 3.49 6.72 16.22
N GLN A 82 4.46 7.20 15.44
CA GLN A 82 5.03 8.54 15.61
C GLN A 82 4.09 9.63 15.11
N LEU A 83 3.35 9.39 14.02
CA LEU A 83 2.36 10.35 13.48
C LEU A 83 1.26 10.67 14.49
N SER A 84 0.90 9.68 15.31
CA SER A 84 -0.10 9.81 16.38
C SER A 84 0.47 10.42 17.67
N GLY A 85 1.80 10.45 17.82
CA GLY A 85 2.49 11.02 18.97
C GLY A 85 2.45 12.55 18.98
N SER A 86 2.65 13.14 20.15
CA SER A 86 2.95 14.57 20.27
C SER A 86 4.34 14.88 19.69
N ASP A 87 4.56 16.12 19.27
CA ASP A 87 5.76 16.72 18.64
C ASP A 87 7.13 16.53 19.39
N GLN A 88 7.23 15.61 20.36
CA GLN A 88 8.37 15.47 21.27
C GLN A 88 9.23 14.22 21.07
N LEU A 89 8.95 13.37 20.08
CA LEU A 89 9.83 12.24 19.75
C LEU A 89 10.62 12.54 18.49
N ASP A 90 11.74 13.23 18.68
CA ASP A 90 12.78 13.44 17.67
C ASP A 90 13.55 12.13 17.44
N LEU A 91 12.85 11.16 16.85
CA LEU A 91 13.41 9.89 16.41
C LEU A 91 14.12 10.16 15.09
N THR A 92 15.45 10.17 15.12
CA THR A 92 16.23 10.20 13.89
C THR A 92 15.90 8.95 13.08
N TRP A 93 15.39 9.15 11.86
CA TRP A 93 15.00 8.09 10.92
C TRP A 93 16.23 7.37 10.33
N THR A 94 17.00 6.72 11.19
CA THR A 94 18.14 5.88 10.80
C THR A 94 17.91 4.45 11.24
N ALA A 95 18.65 3.51 10.64
CA ALA A 95 18.62 2.12 11.05
C ALA A 95 18.98 1.94 12.54
N GLU A 96 19.86 2.80 13.05
CA GLU A 96 20.27 2.84 14.47
C GLU A 96 19.14 3.37 15.38
N GLY A 97 18.35 4.33 14.90
CA GLY A 97 17.14 4.81 15.58
C GLY A 97 16.06 3.74 15.69
N LEU A 98 15.99 2.83 14.71
CA LEU A 98 15.08 1.70 14.67
C LEU A 98 15.76 0.41 15.16
N ARG A 99 16.16 0.36 16.43
CA ARG A 99 16.96 -0.72 17.03
C ARG A 99 16.51 -2.15 16.67
N GLN A 100 15.20 -2.39 16.63
CA GLN A 100 14.62 -3.70 16.26
C GLN A 100 14.88 -4.05 14.78
N VAL A 101 14.85 -3.05 13.90
CA VAL A 101 15.15 -3.21 12.47
C VAL A 101 16.61 -3.60 12.29
N ALA A 102 17.54 -2.97 13.00
CA ALA A 102 18.96 -3.34 12.93
C ALA A 102 19.20 -4.83 13.26
N ALA A 103 18.57 -5.34 14.31
CA ALA A 103 18.67 -6.75 14.68
C ALA A 103 18.06 -7.70 13.64
N LEU A 104 16.93 -7.32 13.03
CA LEU A 104 16.32 -8.06 11.90
C LEU A 104 17.25 -8.07 10.68
N LEU A 105 17.84 -6.93 10.32
CA LEU A 105 18.75 -6.81 9.20
C LEU A 105 19.99 -7.70 9.39
N HIS A 106 20.56 -7.73 10.59
CA HIS A 106 21.68 -8.62 10.92
C HIS A 106 21.29 -10.09 10.80
N ALA A 107 20.20 -10.51 11.44
CA ALA A 107 19.74 -11.91 11.39
C ALA A 107 19.43 -12.36 9.96
N ALA A 108 18.81 -11.49 9.15
CA ALA A 108 18.49 -11.78 7.77
C ALA A 108 19.75 -11.85 6.89
N ARG A 109 20.73 -10.96 7.09
CA ARG A 109 22.04 -11.02 6.41
C ARG A 109 22.77 -12.33 6.73
N ASP A 110 22.86 -12.69 8.00
CA ASP A 110 23.59 -13.88 8.46
C ASP A 110 22.93 -15.18 7.95
N ALA A 111 21.61 -15.17 7.78
CA ALA A 111 20.85 -16.26 7.17
C ALA A 111 20.85 -16.24 5.62
N GLY A 112 21.56 -15.30 4.99
CA GLY A 112 21.63 -15.18 3.53
C GLY A 112 20.29 -14.84 2.87
N ARG A 113 19.41 -14.12 3.57
CA ARG A 113 18.08 -13.76 3.04
C ARG A 113 18.15 -12.57 2.10
N ILE A 114 17.26 -12.60 1.10
CA ILE A 114 16.86 -11.42 0.35
C ILE A 114 15.76 -10.72 1.16
N LEU A 115 15.87 -9.42 1.34
CA LEU A 115 14.85 -8.63 2.03
C LEU A 115 14.06 -7.83 1.00
N VAL A 116 12.73 -7.86 1.15
CA VAL A 116 11.83 -6.96 0.44
C VAL A 116 11.23 -6.03 1.48
N VAL A 117 11.41 -4.72 1.30
CA VAL A 117 10.92 -3.67 2.20
C VAL A 117 9.91 -2.82 1.44
N THR A 118 8.73 -2.64 2.02
CA THR A 118 7.65 -1.82 1.47
C THR A 118 6.74 -1.34 2.60
N GLY A 119 5.81 -0.43 2.27
CA GLY A 119 4.72 0.01 3.14
C GLY A 119 3.35 -0.38 2.58
N ASP A 120 2.30 -0.15 3.35
CA ASP A 120 0.92 -0.26 2.88
C ASP A 120 0.32 1.09 2.49
N HIS A 121 0.84 2.17 3.05
CA HIS A 121 0.57 3.55 2.64
C HIS A 121 1.72 4.44 3.07
N GLY A 122 1.79 5.63 2.49
CA GLY A 122 2.66 6.71 2.94
C GLY A 122 1.92 7.62 3.92
N HIS A 123 2.44 8.84 4.10
CA HIS A 123 1.88 9.82 5.00
C HIS A 123 2.26 11.24 4.57
N VAL A 124 1.55 12.21 5.13
CA VAL A 124 1.92 13.62 5.06
C VAL A 124 2.18 14.13 6.48
N LEU A 125 3.14 15.03 6.63
CA LEU A 125 3.38 15.73 7.90
C LEU A 125 2.38 16.88 8.07
N ASP A 126 2.09 17.25 9.31
CA ASP A 126 1.29 18.43 9.59
C ASP A 126 2.09 19.71 9.35
N GLU A 127 2.08 20.20 8.11
CA GLU A 127 2.78 21.42 7.70
C GLU A 127 1.81 22.43 7.07
N GLY A 128 1.24 23.28 7.93
CA GLY A 128 0.28 24.31 7.51
C GLY A 128 -1.03 23.73 6.98
N THR A 129 -1.52 22.65 7.57
CA THR A 129 -2.78 22.01 7.17
C THR A 129 -4.00 22.76 7.72
N VAL A 130 -5.09 22.74 6.97
CA VAL A 130 -6.40 23.25 7.37
C VAL A 130 -7.32 22.08 7.69
N GLN A 131 -8.02 22.17 8.82
CA GLN A 131 -9.05 21.20 9.17
C GLN A 131 -10.34 21.48 8.39
N MET A 132 -10.86 20.46 7.73
CA MET A 132 -12.19 20.46 7.12
C MET A 132 -13.13 19.55 7.91
N GLY A 133 -14.43 19.84 7.85
CA GLY A 133 -15.46 19.05 8.52
C GLY A 133 -15.83 17.77 7.76
N GLY A 134 -16.59 16.88 8.42
CA GLY A 134 -17.22 15.72 7.76
C GLY A 134 -16.32 14.51 7.49
N GLY A 135 -15.11 14.50 8.03
CA GLY A 135 -14.19 13.36 7.91
C GLY A 135 -14.64 12.10 8.63
N MET A 136 -14.46 10.97 7.96
CA MET A 136 -14.58 9.63 8.57
C MET A 136 -13.21 9.02 8.88
N GLY A 137 -12.14 9.60 8.35
CA GLY A 137 -10.78 9.37 8.79
C GLY A 137 -9.93 10.62 8.60
N ASP A 138 -8.62 10.46 8.72
CA ASP A 138 -7.70 11.61 8.80
C ASP A 138 -7.72 12.47 7.53
N ARG A 139 -7.79 11.83 6.37
CA ARG A 139 -7.69 12.48 5.05
C ARG A 139 -8.70 11.92 4.03
N TRP A 140 -9.75 11.26 4.50
CA TRP A 140 -10.88 10.83 3.67
C TRP A 140 -12.23 11.00 4.38
N ARG A 141 -13.29 11.08 3.58
CA ARG A 141 -14.68 11.23 4.01
C ARG A 141 -15.63 10.44 3.09
N SER A 142 -16.91 10.43 3.45
CA SER A 142 -17.97 9.85 2.61
C SER A 142 -17.98 10.48 1.21
N ALA A 143 -18.41 9.70 0.20
CA ALA A 143 -18.55 10.14 -1.18
C ALA A 143 -19.58 11.26 -1.37
N VAL A 144 -20.45 11.48 -0.38
CA VAL A 144 -21.45 12.54 -0.36
C VAL A 144 -21.18 13.47 0.82
N PRO A 145 -21.10 14.80 0.59
CA PRO A 145 -21.28 15.51 -0.68
C PRO A 145 -20.15 15.27 -1.70
N PRO A 146 -20.28 15.68 -2.98
CA PRO A 146 -19.21 15.59 -3.99
C PRO A 146 -17.90 16.25 -3.52
N PRO A 147 -16.74 15.93 -4.13
CA PRO A 147 -15.48 16.56 -3.77
C PRO A 147 -15.52 18.08 -3.94
N GLU A 148 -14.81 18.78 -3.07
CA GLU A 148 -14.54 20.21 -3.13
C GLU A 148 -13.11 20.45 -3.67
N ASP A 149 -12.65 21.70 -3.61
CA ASP A 149 -11.24 22.01 -3.89
C ASP A 149 -10.33 21.15 -3.01
N LYS A 150 -9.16 20.74 -3.55
CA LYS A 150 -8.15 19.91 -2.86
C LYS A 150 -8.57 18.46 -2.55
N GLU A 151 -9.73 18.04 -3.03
CA GLU A 151 -10.26 16.69 -2.86
C GLU A 151 -10.44 15.97 -4.20
N VAL A 152 -10.47 14.64 -4.16
CA VAL A 152 -10.74 13.78 -5.32
C VAL A 152 -11.74 12.70 -4.94
N ALA A 153 -12.70 12.42 -5.81
CA ALA A 153 -13.62 11.30 -5.66
C ALA A 153 -12.96 10.01 -6.14
N LEU A 154 -12.99 8.98 -5.31
CA LEU A 154 -12.46 7.65 -5.63
C LEU A 154 -13.62 6.65 -5.55
N SER A 155 -13.70 5.76 -6.53
CA SER A 155 -14.69 4.68 -6.54
C SER A 155 -14.17 3.47 -7.29
N GLY A 156 -14.80 2.31 -7.05
CA GLY A 156 -14.55 1.09 -7.82
C GLY A 156 -13.92 -0.03 -6.99
N GLY A 157 -13.58 -1.13 -7.65
CA GLY A 157 -13.22 -2.40 -7.00
C GLY A 157 -11.90 -2.40 -6.22
N ARG A 158 -11.13 -1.31 -6.24
CA ARG A 158 -9.90 -1.12 -5.43
C ARG A 158 -10.12 -0.20 -4.23
N VAL A 159 -11.29 0.41 -4.12
CA VAL A 159 -11.65 1.29 -3.01
C VAL A 159 -12.38 0.46 -1.95
N LEU A 160 -11.83 0.47 -0.74
CA LEU A 160 -12.49 -0.08 0.43
C LEU A 160 -12.18 0.82 1.62
N SER A 161 -13.20 1.44 2.17
CA SER A 161 -13.08 2.17 3.42
C SER A 161 -13.10 1.20 4.63
N PRO A 162 -12.70 1.66 5.82
CA PRO A 162 -12.99 0.94 7.05
C PRO A 162 -14.48 0.65 7.26
N GLY A 163 -15.38 1.51 6.77
CA GLY A 163 -16.84 1.31 6.84
C GLY A 163 -17.38 0.27 5.86
N GLY A 164 -16.57 -0.19 4.91
CA GLY A 164 -16.98 -1.11 3.83
C GLY A 164 -17.49 -0.38 2.58
N GLU A 165 -17.38 0.95 2.54
CA GLU A 165 -17.75 1.74 1.37
C GLU A 165 -16.75 1.55 0.22
N THR A 166 -17.25 1.43 -1.00
CA THR A 166 -16.47 1.31 -2.25
C THR A 166 -16.42 2.62 -3.04
N SER A 167 -16.86 3.71 -2.41
CA SER A 167 -16.71 5.08 -2.92
C SER A 167 -16.48 6.03 -1.76
N ILE A 168 -15.48 6.90 -1.91
CA ILE A 168 -15.05 7.87 -0.91
C ILE A 168 -14.62 9.17 -1.59
N VAL A 169 -14.48 10.23 -0.80
CA VAL A 169 -13.70 11.42 -1.19
C VAL A 169 -12.42 11.46 -0.35
N ALA A 170 -11.27 11.64 -1.00
CA ALA A 170 -9.96 11.69 -0.37
C ALA A 170 -9.28 13.05 -0.63
N ALA A 171 -8.51 13.55 0.33
CA ALA A 171 -7.72 14.77 0.15
C ALA A 171 -6.49 14.45 -0.73
N TRP A 172 -6.39 15.08 -1.91
CA TRP A 172 -5.17 14.99 -2.72
C TRP A 172 -4.14 16.03 -2.30
N SER A 173 -4.59 17.18 -1.78
CA SER A 173 -3.69 18.21 -1.29
C SER A 173 -3.21 17.88 0.12
N GLU A 174 -1.90 17.97 0.33
CA GLU A 174 -1.25 17.84 1.64
C GLU A 174 -1.74 18.90 2.64
N LYS A 175 -2.32 20.00 2.15
CA LYS A 175 -2.78 21.15 2.96
C LYS A 175 -4.14 20.96 3.64
N VAL A 176 -4.78 19.81 3.48
CA VAL A 176 -6.14 19.55 3.99
C VAL A 176 -6.16 18.28 4.84
N ARG A 177 -6.83 18.33 5.99
CA ARG A 177 -7.11 17.17 6.83
C ARG A 177 -8.54 17.23 7.36
N PHE A 178 -9.11 16.11 7.74
CA PHE A 178 -10.40 16.08 8.44
C PHE A 178 -10.29 15.72 9.92
N ALA A 179 -9.25 14.98 10.31
CA ALA A 179 -8.97 14.70 11.71
C ALA A 179 -8.44 15.91 12.48
N ALA A 180 -8.47 15.82 13.82
CA ALA A 180 -7.81 16.75 14.72
C ALA A 180 -6.29 16.83 14.48
N LYS A 181 -5.68 17.92 14.96
CA LYS A 181 -4.23 18.19 14.79
C LYS A 181 -3.37 17.08 15.41
N ARG A 182 -2.38 16.58 14.67
CA ARG A 182 -1.41 15.51 15.01
C ARG A 182 -0.09 15.77 14.25
N GLY A 183 0.96 15.00 14.49
CA GLY A 183 2.26 15.19 13.79
C GLY A 183 2.22 14.85 12.30
N GLY A 184 1.24 14.05 11.89
CA GLY A 184 0.93 13.82 10.48
C GLY A 184 -0.27 12.91 10.29
N TYR A 185 -0.53 12.55 9.04
CA TYR A 185 -1.78 11.97 8.60
C TYR A 185 -1.58 11.02 7.42
N HIS A 186 -2.54 10.12 7.23
CA HIS A 186 -2.58 9.22 6.08
C HIS A 186 -4.03 8.95 5.63
N GLY A 187 -4.20 8.29 4.49
CA GLY A 187 -5.50 7.90 3.93
C GLY A 187 -6.11 8.87 2.94
N GLY A 188 -5.36 9.90 2.54
CA GLY A 188 -5.64 10.73 1.40
C GLY A 188 -5.11 10.10 0.12
N ALA A 189 -5.05 10.93 -0.93
CA ALA A 189 -4.62 10.54 -2.25
C ALA A 189 -3.42 11.39 -2.72
N SER A 190 -2.69 12.03 -1.80
CA SER A 190 -1.47 12.74 -2.19
C SER A 190 -0.41 11.75 -2.72
N PRO A 191 0.51 12.19 -3.59
CA PRO A 191 1.63 11.36 -4.04
C PRO A 191 2.41 10.73 -2.88
N GLN A 192 2.62 11.50 -1.80
CA GLN A 192 3.32 11.02 -0.59
C GLN A 192 2.59 9.87 0.11
N GLU A 193 1.28 9.73 -0.08
CA GLU A 193 0.48 8.69 0.56
C GLU A 193 0.28 7.44 -0.31
N ILE A 194 0.28 7.59 -1.64
CA ILE A 194 -0.05 6.51 -2.57
C ILE A 194 1.18 5.88 -3.24
N LEU A 195 2.31 6.59 -3.28
CA LEU A 195 3.54 6.09 -3.88
C LEU A 195 4.38 5.41 -2.82
N ILE A 196 4.39 4.08 -2.88
CA ILE A 196 5.11 3.27 -1.90
C ILE A 196 6.35 2.66 -2.53
N PRO A 197 7.55 2.98 -2.01
CA PRO A 197 8.76 2.35 -2.51
C PRO A 197 8.79 0.88 -2.16
N VAL A 198 9.22 0.07 -3.12
CA VAL A 198 9.59 -1.34 -2.90
C VAL A 198 11.10 -1.43 -3.06
N ALA A 199 11.80 -1.75 -1.97
CA ALA A 199 13.24 -1.95 -1.97
C ALA A 199 13.57 -3.44 -1.83
N VAL A 200 14.51 -3.93 -2.64
CA VAL A 200 15.05 -5.28 -2.53
C VAL A 200 16.52 -5.19 -2.12
N LEU A 201 16.83 -5.71 -0.93
CA LEU A 201 18.16 -5.64 -0.32
C LEU A 201 18.78 -7.04 -0.28
N THR A 202 20.05 -7.14 -0.64
CA THR A 202 20.82 -8.40 -0.57
C THR A 202 22.20 -8.19 0.05
N ALA A 203 22.76 -9.26 0.62
CA ALA A 203 24.10 -9.27 1.18
C ALA A 203 25.20 -9.49 0.12
N GLY A 204 25.09 -8.81 -1.03
CA GLY A 204 26.09 -8.86 -2.11
C GLY A 204 25.84 -9.89 -3.21
N ILE A 205 24.87 -10.79 -3.05
CA ILE A 205 24.43 -11.70 -4.13
C ILE A 205 23.15 -11.13 -4.75
N ARG A 206 23.20 -10.81 -6.03
CA ARG A 206 22.03 -10.33 -6.77
C ARG A 206 21.03 -11.47 -7.01
N PRO A 207 19.70 -11.24 -6.95
CA PRO A 207 18.73 -12.25 -7.34
C PRO A 207 18.91 -12.67 -8.81
N THR A 208 18.68 -13.94 -9.12
CA THR A 208 18.80 -14.46 -10.48
C THR A 208 17.89 -13.70 -11.45
N GLY A 209 18.43 -13.32 -12.61
CA GLY A 209 17.70 -12.59 -13.65
C GLY A 209 17.55 -11.09 -13.41
N TRP A 210 18.01 -10.57 -12.26
CA TRP A 210 18.01 -9.13 -12.01
C TRP A 210 19.25 -8.48 -12.62
N TYR A 211 19.06 -7.26 -13.14
CA TYR A 211 20.13 -6.40 -13.60
C TYR A 211 19.93 -5.00 -13.01
N GLU A 212 21.03 -4.31 -12.72
CA GLU A 212 20.95 -2.92 -12.29
C GLU A 212 20.42 -2.08 -13.45
N ALA A 213 19.37 -1.32 -13.17
CA ALA A 213 18.79 -0.36 -14.08
C ALA A 213 19.14 1.06 -13.61
N PRO A 214 19.34 2.02 -14.53
CA PRO A 214 19.43 3.42 -14.14
C PRO A 214 18.12 3.84 -13.42
N PRO A 215 18.17 4.81 -12.49
CA PRO A 215 16.96 5.31 -11.84
C PRO A 215 15.93 5.77 -12.87
N ALA A 216 14.76 5.12 -12.88
CA ALA A 216 13.62 5.52 -13.69
C ALA A 216 12.71 6.39 -12.81
N GLU A 217 13.15 7.63 -12.56
CA GLU A 217 12.37 8.62 -11.82
C GLU A 217 11.41 9.31 -12.79
N PRO A 218 10.08 9.23 -12.59
CA PRO A 218 9.14 9.97 -13.42
C PRO A 218 9.42 11.48 -13.37
N ALA A 219 9.30 12.20 -14.48
CA ALA A 219 9.68 13.63 -14.47
C ALA A 219 8.85 14.47 -13.48
N TRP A 220 7.62 14.03 -13.16
CA TRP A 220 6.77 14.70 -12.19
C TRP A 220 7.29 14.62 -10.74
N TRP A 221 8.20 13.71 -10.40
CA TRP A 221 8.94 13.76 -9.12
C TRP A 221 9.76 15.02 -8.95
N ARG A 222 10.20 15.64 -10.06
CA ARG A 222 10.91 16.93 -10.05
C ARG A 222 10.01 18.11 -10.45
N GLY A 223 8.68 17.92 -10.43
CA GLY A 223 7.72 18.94 -10.82
C GLY A 223 7.63 19.20 -12.33
N ALA A 224 8.21 18.33 -13.16
CA ALA A 224 8.03 18.42 -14.61
C ALA A 224 6.79 17.64 -15.05
N THR A 225 5.90 18.28 -15.80
CA THR A 225 4.78 17.60 -16.45
C THR A 225 5.28 16.83 -17.66
N GLU A 226 5.14 15.51 -17.67
CA GLU A 226 5.33 14.73 -18.89
C GLU A 226 4.09 14.86 -19.78
N GLN A 227 4.30 15.07 -21.08
CA GLN A 227 3.26 14.84 -22.06
C GLN A 227 3.06 13.33 -22.18
N VAL A 228 2.02 12.80 -21.54
CA VAL A 228 1.62 11.40 -21.71
C VAL A 228 1.22 11.22 -23.17
N THR A 229 2.13 10.67 -23.98
CA THR A 229 1.81 10.26 -25.34
C THR A 229 1.10 8.91 -25.23
N ILE A 230 -0.23 8.93 -25.22
CA ILE A 230 -1.02 7.70 -25.30
C ILE A 230 -0.73 7.08 -26.66
N LEU A 231 0.13 6.06 -26.69
CA LEU A 231 0.30 5.23 -27.88
C LEU A 231 -1.02 4.47 -28.08
N ALA A 232 -1.80 4.92 -29.05
CA ALA A 232 -3.01 4.24 -29.47
C ALA A 232 -2.64 2.85 -30.01
N VAL A 233 -2.82 1.81 -29.19
CA VAL A 233 -2.77 0.44 -29.67
C VAL A 233 -4.04 0.24 -30.50
N SER A 234 -3.88 0.19 -31.82
CA SER A 234 -4.96 -0.18 -32.74
C SER A 234 -5.33 -1.63 -32.49
N MET A 235 -6.40 -1.86 -31.74
CA MET A 235 -7.05 -3.17 -31.69
C MET A 235 -7.89 -3.33 -32.95
N ALA A 236 -7.37 -4.03 -33.95
CA ALA A 236 -8.18 -4.52 -35.05
C ALA A 236 -9.29 -5.43 -34.50
N ALA A 237 -10.55 -5.05 -34.73
CA ALA A 237 -11.72 -5.77 -34.24
C ALA A 237 -11.87 -7.13 -34.94
N ALA A 238 -11.81 -8.22 -34.17
CA ALA A 238 -12.29 -9.53 -34.63
C ALA A 238 -13.81 -9.61 -34.47
N GLN A 239 -14.51 -10.09 -35.51
CA GLN A 239 -15.96 -10.23 -35.54
C GLN A 239 -16.47 -11.28 -34.52
N PRO A 240 -17.64 -11.06 -33.88
CA PRO A 240 -18.14 -11.95 -32.84
C PRO A 240 -18.84 -13.18 -33.42
N ALA A 241 -18.47 -14.37 -32.93
CA ALA A 241 -19.28 -15.58 -33.06
C ALA A 241 -20.23 -15.71 -31.86
N SER A 242 -21.48 -16.07 -32.12
CA SER A 242 -22.56 -16.15 -31.13
C SER A 242 -22.52 -17.44 -30.29
N SER A 243 -22.65 -17.33 -28.97
CA SER A 243 -23.28 -18.39 -28.14
C SER A 243 -23.85 -17.85 -26.82
N ARG A 244 -24.96 -18.48 -26.41
CA ARG A 244 -25.92 -18.19 -25.32
C ARG A 244 -25.37 -18.26 -23.88
N PRO A 245 -26.10 -17.73 -22.87
CA PRO A 245 -25.52 -17.29 -21.61
C PRO A 245 -25.39 -18.41 -20.57
N HIS A 246 -24.25 -18.46 -19.89
CA HIS A 246 -24.08 -19.16 -18.62
C HIS A 246 -23.96 -18.13 -17.51
N LEU A 247 -24.87 -18.20 -16.54
CA LEU A 247 -24.80 -17.49 -15.26
C LEU A 247 -23.65 -18.06 -14.43
N THR A 248 -22.64 -17.26 -14.11
CA THR A 248 -21.66 -17.57 -13.07
C THR A 248 -21.32 -16.34 -12.22
N LYS A 249 -21.21 -16.61 -10.92
CA LYS A 249 -20.93 -15.71 -9.80
C LYS A 249 -19.74 -14.78 -10.04
N SER A 250 -19.86 -13.54 -9.58
CA SER A 250 -18.81 -12.52 -9.61
C SER A 250 -17.56 -13.01 -8.88
N GLN A 251 -16.50 -13.30 -9.65
CA GLN A 251 -15.14 -13.42 -9.15
C GLN A 251 -14.54 -12.02 -9.12
N GLN A 252 -14.05 -11.61 -7.94
CA GLN A 252 -13.25 -10.39 -7.78
C GLN A 252 -11.87 -10.64 -8.40
N ALA A 253 -11.37 -9.69 -9.18
CA ALA A 253 -10.03 -9.76 -9.76
C ALA A 253 -8.96 -9.44 -8.72
N ASP A 254 -7.83 -10.15 -8.78
CA ASP A 254 -6.64 -9.95 -7.93
C ASP A 254 -6.18 -8.49 -7.94
N LEU A 255 -5.60 -8.04 -6.81
CA LEU A 255 -5.12 -6.67 -6.57
C LEU A 255 -4.15 -6.12 -7.64
N PHE A 256 -3.56 -7.01 -8.46
CA PHE A 256 -2.55 -6.72 -9.48
C PHE A 256 -3.03 -6.90 -10.93
N MET A 257 -4.30 -7.21 -11.17
CA MET A 257 -4.86 -7.35 -12.53
C MET A 257 -5.64 -6.08 -12.92
N VAL A 258 -5.18 -5.40 -13.97
CA VAL A 258 -5.87 -4.23 -14.55
C VAL A 258 -7.11 -4.72 -15.32
N GLY A 259 -8.30 -4.52 -14.74
CA GLY A 259 -9.58 -4.83 -15.35
C GLY A 259 -10.15 -3.64 -16.14
N GLN A 260 -10.58 -3.90 -17.37
CA GLN A 260 -11.17 -2.93 -18.30
C GLN A 260 -12.52 -2.37 -17.77
N HIS A 261 -12.70 -1.06 -17.90
CA HIS A 261 -13.93 -0.34 -17.52
C HIS A 261 -15.14 -0.72 -18.38
N MET A 262 -16.30 -0.87 -17.73
CA MET A 262 -17.62 -0.82 -18.39
C MET A 262 -18.20 0.58 -18.32
N ASN A 263 -18.79 1.01 -19.43
CA ASN A 263 -19.44 2.31 -19.67
C ASN A 263 -20.89 2.38 -19.18
N ALA A 264 -21.37 3.63 -19.01
CA ALA A 264 -22.76 4.17 -18.96
C ALA A 264 -23.09 4.85 -17.61
N ASP A 265 -23.72 6.04 -17.50
CA ASP A 265 -24.29 7.01 -18.46
C ASP A 265 -24.43 8.41 -17.80
N GLN A 266 -24.86 9.38 -18.60
CA GLN A 266 -24.85 10.84 -18.52
C GLN A 266 -25.72 11.55 -17.45
N GLY A 267 -25.35 12.81 -17.15
CA GLY A 267 -26.31 13.91 -17.07
C GLY A 267 -26.42 14.70 -15.76
N SER A 268 -25.45 15.57 -15.45
CA SER A 268 -25.62 16.79 -14.61
C SER A 268 -24.39 17.69 -14.77
N PRO A 269 -24.51 19.03 -14.66
CA PRO A 269 -23.40 19.95 -14.91
C PRO A 269 -22.30 19.72 -13.86
N ARG A 270 -21.24 19.02 -14.26
CA ARG A 270 -20.04 18.87 -13.43
C ARG A 270 -19.43 20.25 -13.28
N ARG A 271 -19.34 20.77 -12.04
CA ARG A 271 -18.26 21.71 -11.72
C ARG A 271 -16.97 20.98 -12.07
N GLU A 272 -16.18 21.58 -12.94
CA GLU A 272 -14.84 21.09 -13.29
C GLU A 272 -13.98 21.23 -12.02
N ILE A 273 -13.90 20.15 -11.25
CA ILE A 273 -13.00 20.07 -10.12
C ILE A 273 -11.64 19.76 -10.72
N VAL A 274 -10.79 20.79 -10.77
CA VAL A 274 -9.44 20.70 -11.29
C VAL A 274 -8.59 19.93 -10.29
N GLY A 275 -8.63 18.61 -10.37
CA GLY A 275 -7.61 17.74 -9.77
C GLY A 275 -6.31 17.82 -10.57
N PRO A 276 -5.16 17.50 -9.97
CA PRO A 276 -3.91 17.53 -10.72
C PRO A 276 -3.91 16.42 -11.79
N THR A 277 -3.46 16.76 -13.00
CA THR A 277 -3.52 15.90 -14.19
C THR A 277 -2.72 14.61 -14.10
N TRP A 278 -1.85 14.47 -13.09
CA TRP A 278 -1.07 13.24 -12.88
C TRP A 278 -1.91 12.09 -12.31
N PHE A 279 -3.09 12.33 -11.74
CA PHE A 279 -3.93 11.24 -11.25
C PHE A 279 -4.31 10.25 -12.35
N ASP A 280 -4.60 10.75 -13.55
CA ASP A 280 -4.99 9.91 -14.70
C ASP A 280 -3.80 9.08 -15.25
N SER A 281 -2.58 9.31 -14.73
CA SER A 281 -1.36 8.61 -15.13
C SER A 281 -0.90 7.52 -14.15
N LEU A 282 -1.62 7.32 -13.03
CA LEU A 282 -1.36 6.27 -12.01
C LEU A 282 -2.25 5.05 -12.20
#